data_AF-A0A4P1RI08-F1
#
_entry.id   AF-A0A4P1RI08-F1
#
_cell.length_a   1.000
_cell.length_b   1.000
_cell.length_c   1.000
_cell.angle_alpha   90.00
_cell.angle_beta   90.00
_cell.angle_gamma   90.00
#
_symmetry.space_group_name_H-M   'P 1'
#
loop_
_entity.id
_entity.type
_entity.pdbx_description
1 polymer ?
#
loop_
_entity_poly.entity_id
_entity_poly.type
_entity_poly.pdbx_seq_one_letter_code
_entity_poly.pdbx_strand_id
1 'polypeptide(L)'
;MHSVLVDQFIHRILVEEDAKNSQERNEELFHASADAGVKLYRKGDFAESKISNLDVYLLKKVCIFPDIIERKVQRHFEEGDHVSALITGEFYTKKEHFPGFARPFVFNAEVLLRLVVAYLASFLRVGHNVEAKDAARGALKSPWWTLEERLVCLTLVAYNLEYG
;
A
#
# COMPACT_ATOMS: atom_id res chain seq x y z
N MET A 1 8.79 -21.69 8.21
CA MET A 1 7.89 -20.54 8.01
C MET A 1 8.23 -19.85 6.68
N HIS A 2 8.21 -20.59 5.57
CA HIS A 2 8.53 -20.06 4.22
C HIS A 2 7.38 -20.27 3.21
N SER A 3 6.42 -21.15 3.48
CA SER A 3 5.32 -21.46 2.54
C SER A 3 4.25 -20.39 2.47
N VAL A 4 3.81 -19.83 3.61
CA VAL A 4 2.66 -18.91 3.68
C VAL A 4 2.84 -17.65 2.83
N LEU A 5 4.06 -17.11 2.75
CA LEU A 5 4.32 -15.89 1.97
C LEU A 5 4.31 -16.18 0.46
N VAL A 6 4.94 -17.29 0.03
CA VAL A 6 4.97 -17.70 -1.37
C VAL A 6 3.56 -18.01 -1.87
N ASP A 7 2.77 -18.69 -1.06
CA ASP A 7 1.37 -19.00 -1.36
C ASP A 7 0.54 -17.73 -1.57
N GLN A 8 0.74 -16.69 -0.77
CA GLN A 8 0.05 -15.40 -0.94
C GLN A 8 0.45 -14.70 -2.25
N PHE A 9 1.71 -14.77 -2.65
CA PHE A 9 2.15 -14.23 -3.94
C PHE A 9 1.59 -15.01 -5.12
N ILE A 10 1.59 -16.35 -5.04
CA ILE A 10 0.97 -17.19 -6.08
C ILE A 10 -0.51 -16.87 -6.20
N HIS A 11 -1.24 -16.81 -5.08
CA HIS A 11 -2.67 -16.46 -5.06
C HIS A 11 -2.90 -15.08 -5.69
N ARG A 12 -2.13 -14.05 -5.30
CA ARG A 12 -2.22 -12.72 -5.89
C ARG A 12 -2.02 -12.74 -7.41
N ILE A 13 -0.97 -13.39 -7.90
CA ILE A 13 -0.67 -13.46 -9.34
C ILE A 13 -1.84 -14.10 -10.09
N LEU A 14 -2.41 -15.19 -9.58
CA LEU A 14 -3.52 -15.88 -10.24
C LEU A 14 -4.79 -15.04 -10.27
N VAL A 15 -5.09 -14.29 -9.21
CA VAL A 15 -6.24 -13.37 -9.15
C VAL A 15 -6.05 -12.21 -10.13
N GLU A 16 -4.88 -11.58 -10.12
CA GLU A 16 -4.55 -10.48 -11.05
C GLU A 16 -4.63 -10.94 -12.50
N GLU A 17 -4.16 -12.16 -12.79
CA GLU A 17 -4.24 -12.76 -14.13
C GLU A 17 -5.69 -13.04 -14.56
N ASP A 18 -6.52 -13.54 -13.65
CA ASP A 18 -7.92 -13.82 -13.93
C ASP A 18 -8.79 -12.55 -14.06
N ALA A 19 -8.35 -11.43 -13.48
CA ALA A 19 -9.00 -10.15 -13.62
C ALA A 19 -8.71 -9.46 -14.96
N LYS A 20 -7.68 -9.90 -15.71
CA LYS A 20 -7.36 -9.36 -17.04
C LYS A 20 -8.40 -9.75 -18.09
N ASN A 21 -8.52 -8.92 -19.11
CA ASN A 21 -9.31 -9.21 -20.30
C ASN A 21 -8.72 -10.42 -21.06
N SER A 22 -9.55 -11.10 -21.85
CA SER A 22 -9.17 -12.35 -22.53
C SER A 22 -7.98 -12.24 -23.48
N GLN A 23 -7.69 -11.05 -24.00
CA GLN A 23 -6.54 -10.79 -24.90
C GLN A 23 -5.21 -10.67 -24.15
N GLU A 24 -5.23 -10.28 -22.88
CA GLU A 24 -4.03 -10.05 -22.06
C GLU A 24 -3.75 -11.20 -21.09
N ARG A 25 -4.70 -12.14 -20.99
CA ARG A 25 -4.68 -13.25 -20.05
C ARG A 25 -3.72 -14.34 -20.53
N ASN A 26 -2.74 -14.67 -19.69
CA ASN A 26 -1.83 -15.77 -19.89
C ASN A 26 -2.35 -17.04 -19.17
N GLU A 27 -3.02 -17.91 -19.93
CA GLU A 27 -3.53 -19.19 -19.45
C GLU A 27 -2.43 -20.13 -18.92
N GLU A 28 -1.19 -20.00 -19.42
CA GLU A 28 -0.06 -20.83 -18.99
C GLU A 28 0.29 -20.63 -17.51
N LEU A 29 -0.01 -19.47 -16.92
CA LEU A 29 0.26 -19.21 -15.49
C LEU A 29 -0.59 -20.10 -14.56
N PHE A 30 -1.82 -20.41 -14.95
CA PHE A 30 -2.67 -21.34 -14.20
C PHE A 30 -2.14 -22.77 -14.29
N HIS A 31 -1.54 -23.16 -15.41
CA HIS A 31 -0.91 -24.46 -15.57
C HIS A 31 0.44 -24.54 -14.84
N ALA A 32 1.25 -23.48 -14.89
CA ALA A 32 2.57 -23.41 -14.27
C ALA A 32 2.51 -23.48 -12.73
N SER A 33 1.44 -22.99 -12.13
CA SER A 33 1.23 -23.04 -10.67
C SER A 33 0.82 -24.43 -10.15
N ALA A 34 0.50 -25.38 -11.05
CA ALA A 34 0.21 -26.79 -10.75
C ALA A 34 -0.74 -26.98 -9.55
N ASP A 35 -0.50 -28.00 -8.73
CA ASP A 35 -1.33 -28.32 -7.56
C ASP A 35 -1.37 -27.19 -6.51
N ALA A 36 -0.33 -26.36 -6.44
CA ALA A 36 -0.29 -25.23 -5.51
C ALA A 36 -1.30 -24.14 -5.93
N GLY A 37 -1.33 -23.79 -7.21
CA GLY A 37 -2.28 -22.81 -7.75
C GLY A 37 -3.73 -23.23 -7.54
N VAL A 38 -4.05 -24.49 -7.87
CA VAL A 38 -5.42 -25.03 -7.73
C VAL A 38 -5.92 -25.00 -6.28
N LYS A 39 -5.03 -25.21 -5.30
CA LYS A 39 -5.38 -25.12 -3.87
C LYS A 39 -5.59 -23.70 -3.38
N LEU A 40 -4.92 -22.74 -3.99
CA LEU A 40 -4.89 -21.35 -3.54
C LEU A 40 -5.96 -20.48 -4.20
N TYR A 41 -6.26 -20.72 -5.47
CA TYR A 41 -7.21 -19.93 -6.25
C TYR A 41 -7.86 -20.77 -7.34
N ARG A 42 -9.19 -20.73 -7.41
CA ARG A 42 -9.93 -21.29 -8.55
C ARG A 42 -10.25 -20.18 -9.53
N LYS A 43 -9.92 -20.42 -10.81
CA LYS A 43 -10.25 -19.51 -11.91
C LYS A 43 -11.75 -19.20 -11.94
N GLY A 44 -12.09 -17.92 -11.96
CA GLY A 44 -13.45 -17.39 -11.85
C GLY A 44 -13.84 -16.89 -10.46
N ASP A 45 -13.08 -17.23 -9.40
CA ASP A 45 -13.44 -16.87 -8.02
C ASP A 45 -13.53 -15.35 -7.81
N PHE A 46 -12.70 -14.55 -8.50
CA PHE A 46 -12.80 -13.09 -8.45
C PHE A 46 -14.17 -12.61 -8.95
N ALA A 47 -14.60 -13.08 -10.12
CA ALA A 47 -15.90 -12.72 -10.70
C ALA A 47 -17.08 -13.24 -9.84
N GLU A 48 -16.98 -14.47 -9.32
CA GLU A 48 -18.00 -15.08 -8.47
C GLU A 48 -18.17 -14.33 -7.13
N SER A 49 -17.10 -13.72 -6.62
CA SER A 49 -17.12 -12.97 -5.36
C SER A 49 -18.01 -11.73 -5.37
N LYS A 50 -18.37 -11.22 -6.55
CA LYS A 50 -19.10 -9.95 -6.76
C LYS A 50 -18.39 -8.71 -6.22
N ILE A 51 -17.10 -8.82 -5.86
CA ILE A 51 -16.27 -7.67 -5.49
C ILE A 51 -15.82 -6.98 -6.78
N SER A 52 -16.30 -5.77 -7.03
CA SER A 52 -16.03 -5.04 -8.27
C SER A 52 -14.62 -4.46 -8.37
N ASN A 53 -13.90 -4.35 -7.25
CA ASN A 53 -12.56 -3.80 -7.20
C ASN A 53 -11.53 -4.86 -6.79
N LEU A 54 -10.54 -5.05 -7.66
CA LEU A 54 -9.46 -6.03 -7.48
C LEU A 54 -8.67 -5.82 -6.18
N ASP A 55 -8.27 -4.59 -5.88
CA ASP A 55 -7.53 -4.25 -4.66
C ASP A 55 -8.32 -4.61 -3.38
N VAL A 56 -9.64 -4.37 -3.39
CA VAL A 56 -10.53 -4.77 -2.29
C VAL A 56 -10.62 -6.29 -2.16
N TYR A 57 -10.65 -7.03 -3.27
CA TYR A 57 -10.62 -8.49 -3.24
C TYR A 57 -9.30 -8.98 -2.65
N LEU A 58 -8.16 -8.49 -3.14
CA LEU A 58 -6.83 -8.88 -2.67
C LEU A 58 -6.68 -8.66 -1.16
N LEU A 59 -7.05 -7.49 -0.66
CA LEU A 59 -6.99 -7.18 0.78
C LEU A 59 -7.91 -8.04 1.64
N LYS A 60 -9.04 -8.51 1.10
CA LYS A 60 -10.03 -9.33 1.84
C LYS A 60 -9.76 -10.83 1.77
N LYS A 61 -9.21 -11.31 0.65
CA LYS A 61 -9.15 -12.75 0.32
C LYS A 61 -7.73 -13.31 0.27
N VAL A 62 -6.73 -12.46 0.08
CA VAL A 62 -5.34 -12.88 -0.06
C VAL A 62 -4.55 -12.48 1.18
N CYS A 63 -4.01 -11.25 1.20
CA CYS A 63 -3.34 -10.67 2.35
C CYS A 63 -3.15 -9.16 2.14
N ILE A 64 -2.50 -8.52 3.11
CA ILE A 64 -2.08 -7.13 2.99
C ILE A 64 -0.78 -7.03 2.19
N PHE A 65 -0.77 -6.12 1.22
CA PHE A 65 0.39 -5.84 0.39
C PHE A 65 0.69 -4.33 0.42
N PRO A 66 1.97 -3.93 0.53
CA PRO A 66 2.40 -2.53 0.54
C PRO A 66 1.76 -1.69 -0.58
N ASP A 67 1.90 -2.14 -1.82
CA ASP A 67 1.44 -1.41 -3.00
C ASP A 67 -0.09 -1.33 -3.10
N ILE A 68 -0.81 -2.35 -2.64
CA ILE A 68 -2.29 -2.37 -2.66
C ILE A 68 -2.85 -1.35 -1.66
N ILE A 69 -2.25 -1.24 -0.46
CA ILE A 69 -2.65 -0.24 0.54
C ILE A 69 -2.36 1.17 0.02
N GLU A 70 -1.20 1.38 -0.60
CA GLU A 70 -0.82 2.66 -1.20
C GLU A 70 -1.79 3.08 -2.32
N ARG A 71 -2.18 2.16 -3.21
CA ARG A 71 -3.22 2.42 -4.22
C ARG A 71 -4.57 2.75 -3.60
N LYS A 72 -4.95 2.07 -2.51
CA LYS A 72 -6.19 2.36 -1.79
C LYS A 72 -6.20 3.78 -1.20
N VAL A 73 -5.08 4.22 -0.62
CA VAL A 73 -4.93 5.60 -0.13
C VAL A 73 -5.04 6.60 -1.28
N GLN A 74 -4.36 6.34 -2.40
CA GLN A 74 -4.40 7.19 -3.58
C GLN A 74 -5.83 7.33 -4.14
N ARG A 75 -6.59 6.23 -4.18
CA ARG A 75 -7.99 6.24 -4.59
C ARG A 75 -8.87 7.10 -3.66
N HIS A 76 -8.68 7.00 -2.34
CA HIS A 76 -9.41 7.86 -1.39
C HIS A 76 -9.12 9.35 -1.64
N PHE A 77 -7.88 9.71 -1.99
CA PHE A 77 -7.56 11.08 -2.43
C PHE A 77 -8.29 11.48 -3.71
N GLU A 78 -8.33 10.62 -4.72
CA GLU A 78 -9.03 10.87 -6.00
C GLU A 78 -10.53 11.04 -5.82
N GLU A 79 -11.12 10.32 -4.86
CA GLU A 79 -12.54 10.42 -4.49
C GLU A 79 -12.82 11.63 -3.57
N GLY A 80 -11.80 12.39 -3.15
CA GLY A 80 -11.92 13.51 -2.21
C GLY A 80 -12.16 13.09 -0.75
N ASP A 81 -12.06 11.79 -0.45
CA ASP A 81 -12.21 11.24 0.89
C ASP A 81 -10.88 11.27 1.66
N HIS A 82 -10.52 12.47 2.09
CA HIS A 82 -9.29 12.72 2.84
C HIS A 82 -9.23 12.01 4.19
N VAL A 83 -10.38 11.79 4.84
CA VAL A 83 -10.45 11.09 6.13
C VAL A 83 -10.11 9.62 5.95
N SER A 84 -10.70 8.95 4.95
CA SER A 84 -10.36 7.55 4.66
C SER A 84 -8.92 7.39 4.18
N ALA A 85 -8.38 8.36 3.43
CA ALA A 85 -6.97 8.39 3.04
C ALA A 85 -6.06 8.41 4.27
N LEU A 86 -6.34 9.29 5.24
CA LEU A 86 -5.59 9.41 6.49
C LEU A 86 -5.67 8.13 7.32
N ILE A 87 -6.89 7.61 7.57
CA ILE A 87 -7.11 6.39 8.35
C ILE A 87 -6.39 5.20 7.72
N THR A 88 -6.42 5.09 6.40
CA THR A 88 -5.75 4.00 5.67
C THR A 88 -4.22 4.16 5.73
N GLY A 89 -3.70 5.40 5.65
CA GLY A 89 -2.28 5.70 5.85
C GLY A 89 -1.78 5.33 7.25
N GLU A 90 -2.54 5.69 8.29
CA GLU A 90 -2.22 5.31 9.68
C GLU A 90 -2.28 3.80 9.86
N PHE A 91 -3.32 3.14 9.34
CA PHE A 91 -3.45 1.68 9.34
C PHE A 91 -2.22 1.00 8.76
N TYR A 92 -1.66 1.53 7.66
CA TYR A 92 -0.47 0.98 7.01
C TYR A 92 0.75 0.91 7.95
N THR A 93 0.90 1.87 8.86
CA THR A 93 2.06 1.99 9.76
C THR A 93 2.04 1.05 10.98
N LYS A 94 0.96 0.30 11.17
CA LYS A 94 0.84 -0.64 12.30
C LYS A 94 1.97 -1.67 12.29
N LYS A 95 2.63 -1.84 13.44
CA LYS A 95 3.85 -2.65 13.58
C LYS A 95 3.64 -4.12 13.21
N GLU A 96 2.41 -4.60 13.35
CA GLU A 96 2.04 -5.99 13.09
C GLU A 96 1.96 -6.31 11.59
N HIS A 97 1.86 -5.30 10.72
CA HIS A 97 1.68 -5.50 9.28
C HIS A 97 3.00 -5.75 8.56
N PHE A 98 4.00 -4.88 8.78
CA PHE A 98 5.29 -4.93 8.08
C PHE A 98 6.45 -4.67 9.06
N PRO A 99 6.76 -5.61 9.96
CA PRO A 99 7.78 -5.41 10.98
C PRO A 99 9.16 -5.19 10.37
N GLY A 100 9.83 -4.13 10.78
CA GLY A 100 11.19 -3.78 10.31
C GLY A 100 11.26 -3.13 8.93
N PHE A 101 10.11 -2.86 8.29
CA PHE A 101 10.06 -2.24 6.97
C PHE A 101 9.68 -0.76 7.08
N ALA A 102 10.50 0.12 6.49
CA ALA A 102 10.30 1.57 6.63
C ALA A 102 9.21 2.14 5.72
N ARG A 103 8.97 1.51 4.55
CA ARG A 103 8.07 2.02 3.50
C ARG A 103 6.70 2.50 4.00
N PRO A 104 6.01 1.83 4.94
CA PRO A 104 4.74 2.34 5.48
C PRO A 104 4.87 3.70 6.16
N PHE A 105 5.94 3.91 6.93
CA PHE A 105 6.20 5.18 7.62
C PHE A 105 6.55 6.29 6.64
N VAL A 106 7.33 5.96 5.60
CA VAL A 106 7.67 6.88 4.51
C VAL A 106 6.41 7.36 3.81
N PHE A 107 5.58 6.41 3.38
CA PHE A 107 4.35 6.70 2.68
C PHE A 107 3.38 7.49 3.56
N ASN A 108 3.26 7.16 4.85
CA ASN A 108 2.40 7.92 5.77
C ASN A 108 2.86 9.37 5.95
N ALA A 109 4.18 9.63 6.01
CA ALA A 109 4.70 11.00 6.02
C ALA A 109 4.29 11.78 4.75
N GLU A 110 4.31 11.13 3.58
CA GLU A 110 3.86 11.74 2.33
C GLU A 110 2.35 11.99 2.30
N VAL A 111 1.53 11.07 2.84
CA VAL A 111 0.07 11.24 2.97
C VAL A 111 -0.24 12.46 3.82
N LEU A 112 0.40 12.58 4.98
CA LEU A 112 0.27 13.74 5.88
C LEU A 112 0.68 15.04 5.17
N LEU A 113 1.80 15.02 4.44
CA LEU A 113 2.27 16.19 3.68
C LEU A 113 1.30 16.58 2.55
N ARG A 114 0.75 15.62 1.82
CA ARG A 114 -0.25 15.88 0.76
C ARG A 114 -1.50 16.56 1.33
N LEU A 115 -1.95 16.16 2.52
CA LEU A 115 -3.06 16.81 3.21
C LEU A 115 -2.72 18.26 3.61
N VAL A 116 -1.48 18.56 4.00
CA VAL A 116 -1.03 19.95 4.27
C VAL A 116 -1.16 20.83 3.02
N VAL A 117 -0.92 20.27 1.83
CA VAL A 117 -0.98 21.01 0.56
C VAL A 117 -2.42 21.16 0.07
N ALA A 118 -3.28 20.15 0.28
CA ALA A 118 -4.68 20.17 -0.17
C ALA A 118 -5.57 21.15 0.62
N TYR A 119 -5.32 21.35 1.92
CA TYR A 119 -6.12 22.24 2.76
C TYR A 119 -5.46 23.63 2.86
N LEU A 120 -6.04 24.61 2.16
CA LEU A 120 -5.74 26.06 2.27
C LEU A 120 -6.17 26.69 3.61
N ALA A 121 -6.42 25.89 4.65
CA ALA A 121 -6.74 26.38 5.99
C ALA A 121 -5.46 26.41 6.83
N SER A 122 -5.00 27.61 7.15
CA SER A 122 -3.77 27.90 7.90
C SER A 122 -3.64 27.15 9.23
N PHE A 123 -4.74 26.71 9.83
CA PHE A 123 -4.74 25.95 11.09
C PHE A 123 -4.41 24.45 10.93
N LEU A 124 -4.87 23.79 9.86
CA LEU A 124 -4.62 22.36 9.62
C LEU A 124 -3.16 22.08 9.21
N ARG A 125 -2.47 23.07 8.64
CA ARG A 125 -1.07 22.95 8.21
C ARG A 125 -0.11 22.68 9.37
N VAL A 126 -0.38 23.23 10.55
CA VAL A 126 0.60 23.20 11.66
C VAL A 126 0.69 21.80 12.28
N GLY A 127 -0.44 21.09 12.46
CA GLY A 127 -0.46 19.73 13.02
C GLY A 127 0.18 18.70 12.09
N HIS A 128 -0.32 18.64 10.85
CA HIS A 128 0.10 17.62 9.88
C HIS A 128 1.57 17.76 9.43
N ASN A 129 2.17 18.94 9.56
CA ASN A 129 3.59 19.15 9.32
C ASN A 129 4.48 18.54 10.43
N VAL A 130 4.07 18.67 11.69
CA VAL A 130 4.78 18.06 12.82
C VAL A 130 4.63 16.53 12.76
N GLU A 131 3.42 16.06 12.47
CA GLU A 131 3.13 14.62 12.32
C GLU A 131 3.89 14.02 11.12
N ALA A 132 3.96 14.73 9.98
CA ALA A 132 4.75 14.29 8.83
C ALA A 132 6.25 14.23 9.15
N LYS A 133 6.78 15.23 9.86
CA LYS A 133 8.17 15.26 10.35
C LYS A 133 8.46 14.07 11.27
N ASP A 134 7.58 13.81 12.23
CA ASP A 134 7.76 12.72 13.19
C ASP A 134 7.62 11.34 12.53
N ALA A 135 6.70 11.18 11.56
CA ALA A 135 6.60 10.00 10.72
C ALA A 135 7.89 9.76 9.90
N ALA A 136 8.43 10.81 9.27
CA ALA A 136 9.69 10.73 8.52
C ALA A 136 10.88 10.37 9.44
N ARG A 137 10.97 10.97 10.64
CA ARG A 137 11.98 10.60 11.64
C ARG A 137 11.82 9.17 12.14
N GLY A 138 10.58 8.69 12.26
CA GLY A 138 10.27 7.30 12.55
C GLY A 138 10.80 6.36 11.47
N ALA A 139 10.59 6.71 10.19
CA ALA A 139 11.10 5.94 9.06
C ALA A 139 12.64 5.86 9.07
N LEU A 140 13.33 6.97 9.35
CA LEU A 140 14.81 7.03 9.41
C LEU A 140 15.44 6.12 10.48
N LYS A 141 14.66 5.65 11.47
CA LYS A 141 15.13 4.68 12.48
C LYS A 141 15.14 3.24 11.97
N SER A 142 14.57 2.98 10.80
CA SER A 142 14.52 1.64 10.19
C SER A 142 15.79 1.36 9.36
N PRO A 143 16.09 0.08 9.05
CA PRO A 143 17.25 -0.27 8.24
C PRO A 143 17.24 0.45 6.89
N TRP A 144 18.36 1.07 6.51
CA TRP A 144 18.42 1.96 5.34
C TRP A 144 18.04 1.31 4.02
N TRP A 145 18.30 0.01 3.86
CA TRP A 145 17.92 -0.75 2.67
C TRP A 145 16.40 -0.87 2.46
N THR A 146 15.59 -0.52 3.45
CA THR A 146 14.11 -0.52 3.38
C THR A 146 13.50 0.83 3.00
N LEU A 147 14.34 1.86 2.84
CA LEU A 147 13.92 3.24 2.54
C LEU A 147 13.83 3.55 1.03
N GLU A 148 14.24 2.60 0.18
CA GLU A 148 14.26 2.71 -1.31
C GLU A 148 14.90 4.04 -1.80
N GLU A 149 14.54 4.52 -3.00
CA GLU A 149 14.99 5.80 -3.57
C GLU A 149 14.40 7.04 -2.86
N ARG A 150 13.46 6.84 -1.92
CA ARG A 150 12.73 7.92 -1.24
C ARG A 150 13.52 8.56 -0.10
N LEU A 151 14.77 8.15 0.12
CA LEU A 151 15.69 8.69 1.13
C LEU A 151 15.84 10.22 1.03
N VAL A 152 15.91 10.75 -0.19
CA VAL A 152 16.09 12.19 -0.43
C VAL A 152 14.85 12.97 0.03
N CYS A 153 13.66 12.52 -0.35
CA CYS A 153 12.39 13.12 0.08
C CYS A 153 12.22 13.05 1.61
N LEU A 154 12.57 11.92 2.23
CA LEU A 154 12.48 11.76 3.69
C LEU A 154 13.41 12.67 4.46
N THR A 155 14.64 12.84 3.98
CA THR A 155 15.61 13.72 4.65
C THR A 155 15.14 15.17 4.56
N LEU A 156 14.58 15.58 3.42
CA LEU A 156 13.96 16.89 3.27
C LEU A 156 12.76 17.06 4.20
N VAL A 157 11.84 16.09 4.29
CA VAL A 157 10.68 16.21 5.19
C VAL A 157 11.08 16.17 6.66
N ALA A 158 12.02 15.30 7.06
CA ALA A 158 12.45 15.13 8.45
C ALA A 158 13.25 16.32 8.99
N TYR A 159 14.03 16.98 8.13
CA TYR A 159 14.97 18.04 8.52
C TYR A 159 14.64 19.43 7.96
N ASN A 160 13.75 19.57 6.96
CA ASN A 160 13.35 20.86 6.37
C ASN A 160 11.82 21.04 6.31
N LEU A 161 11.29 21.84 7.24
CA LEU A 161 10.19 22.78 6.97
C LEU A 161 10.58 24.13 7.56
N GLU A 162 11.68 24.69 7.07
CA GLU A 162 12.04 26.10 7.23
C GLU A 162 12.33 26.68 5.84
N TYR A 163 11.27 26.88 5.06
CA TYR A 163 11.29 27.89 4.00
C TYR A 163 9.92 28.56 4.01
N GLY A 164 9.87 29.74 4.65
CA GLY A 164 8.83 30.76 4.46
C GLY A 164 7.46 30.47 5.04
#